data_AF-A0A849H858-F1
#
_entry.id   AF-A0A849H858-F1
#
_cell.length_a   1.000
_cell.length_b   1.000
_cell.length_c   1.000
_cell.angle_alpha   90.00
_cell.angle_beta   90.00
_cell.angle_gamma   90.00
#
_symmetry.space_group_name_H-M   'P 1'
#
loop_
_entity.id
_entity.type
_entity.pdbx_description
1 polymer ?
#
loop_
_entity_poly.entity_id
_entity_poly.type
_entity_poly.pdbx_seq_one_letter_code
_entity_poly.pdbx_strand_id
1 'polypeptide(L)'
;MNHPALAPRYSKVAFLLVAVTLTASTVAAQTVPTVGEGASSSDPFPVGSGVVTVDFNGTPLNLHYYKPGTYSGEQFIVVFHGASRTAMRYRDSSALMAERSHSLVVVPEFDLERFPNRTYQFGGVFREDGSVAEPEEWTYAYVPLIVDYIQEREGDPAMNHFFLGFSAGGQFTG
;
A
#
# COMPACT_ATOMS: atom_id res chain seq x y z
N MET A 1 38.02 -45.15 -50.31
CA MET A 1 38.01 -44.66 -48.92
C MET A 1 36.67 -43.99 -48.68
N ASN A 2 35.71 -44.72 -48.10
CA ASN A 2 34.39 -44.22 -47.74
C ASN A 2 34.23 -44.44 -46.23
N HIS A 3 34.15 -43.35 -45.46
CA HIS A 3 33.88 -43.40 -44.02
C HIS A 3 32.37 -43.55 -43.77
N PRO A 4 31.94 -44.45 -42.87
CA PRO A 4 30.53 -44.61 -42.52
C PRO A 4 30.05 -43.52 -41.56
N ALA A 5 28.87 -42.96 -41.85
CA ALA A 5 28.16 -42.02 -40.99
C ALA A 5 27.54 -42.74 -39.77
N LEU A 6 27.77 -42.18 -38.59
CA LEU A 6 27.23 -42.65 -37.30
C LEU A 6 25.73 -42.33 -37.19
N ALA A 7 24.93 -43.34 -36.87
CA ALA A 7 23.50 -43.21 -36.56
C ALA A 7 23.27 -42.58 -35.17
N PRO A 8 22.19 -41.81 -34.97
CA PRO A 8 21.91 -41.19 -33.68
C PRO A 8 21.37 -42.22 -32.67
N ARG A 9 21.95 -42.20 -31.47
CA ARG A 9 21.50 -42.97 -30.30
C ARG A 9 20.29 -42.27 -29.67
N TYR A 10 19.11 -42.86 -29.81
CA TYR A 10 17.92 -42.43 -29.08
C TYR A 10 18.00 -42.89 -27.61
N SER A 11 18.18 -41.94 -26.71
CA SER A 11 18.07 -42.15 -25.26
C SER A 11 16.58 -42.25 -24.91
N LYS A 12 16.17 -43.37 -24.30
CA LYS A 12 14.80 -43.55 -23.79
C LYS A 12 14.64 -42.68 -22.54
N VAL A 13 14.03 -41.50 -22.68
CA VAL A 13 13.57 -40.70 -21.55
C VAL A 13 12.22 -41.27 -21.11
N ALA A 14 12.20 -41.90 -19.94
CA ALA A 14 10.97 -42.36 -19.30
C ALA A 14 10.22 -41.14 -18.74
N PHE A 15 9.03 -40.84 -19.27
CA PHE A 15 8.10 -39.89 -18.66
C PHE A 15 7.43 -40.58 -17.46
N LEU A 16 7.83 -40.21 -16.25
CA LEU A 16 7.12 -40.58 -15.03
C LEU A 16 5.91 -39.65 -14.87
N LEU A 17 4.72 -40.20 -15.10
CA LEU A 17 3.44 -39.56 -14.83
C LEU A 17 3.20 -39.60 -13.31
N VAL A 18 3.43 -38.47 -12.62
CA VAL A 18 3.04 -38.32 -11.22
C VAL A 18 1.55 -37.97 -11.18
N ALA A 19 0.72 -38.93 -10.78
CA ALA A 19 -0.67 -38.69 -10.46
C ALA A 19 -0.74 -37.83 -9.19
N VAL A 20 -1.05 -36.53 -9.34
CA VAL A 20 -1.37 -35.66 -8.21
C VAL A 20 -2.78 -35.98 -7.76
N THR A 21 -2.91 -36.67 -6.63
CA THR A 21 -4.20 -36.86 -5.97
C THR A 21 -4.64 -35.52 -5.36
N LEU A 22 -5.73 -34.97 -5.88
CA LEU A 22 -6.40 -33.82 -5.25
C LEU A 22 -7.06 -34.31 -3.95
N THR A 23 -6.47 -34.02 -2.81
CA THR A 23 -7.19 -34.07 -1.53
C THR A 23 -7.96 -32.77 -1.38
N ALA A 24 -9.29 -32.85 -1.47
CA ALA A 24 -10.17 -31.75 -1.10
C ALA A 24 -10.05 -31.52 0.41
N SER A 25 -9.26 -30.52 0.81
CA SER A 25 -9.21 -30.07 2.20
C SER A 25 -10.38 -29.12 2.42
N THR A 26 -11.30 -29.50 3.29
CA THR A 26 -12.37 -28.62 3.78
C THR A 26 -11.73 -27.41 4.47
N VAL A 27 -11.88 -26.22 3.90
CA VAL A 27 -11.54 -24.97 4.56
C VAL A 27 -12.55 -24.77 5.69
N ALA A 28 -12.08 -24.90 6.94
CA ALA A 28 -12.82 -24.38 8.08
C ALA A 28 -12.91 -22.86 7.93
N ALA A 29 -14.13 -22.33 7.91
CA ALA A 29 -14.37 -20.89 7.94
C ALA A 29 -13.74 -20.32 9.23
N GLN A 30 -12.63 -19.61 9.08
CA GLN A 30 -12.08 -18.82 10.17
C GLN A 30 -12.95 -17.57 10.27
N THR A 31 -13.70 -17.46 11.37
CA THR A 31 -14.41 -16.23 11.73
C THR A 31 -13.38 -15.14 11.96
N VAL A 32 -13.23 -14.25 10.98
CA VAL A 32 -12.56 -12.96 11.17
C VAL A 32 -13.31 -12.23 12.28
N PRO A 33 -12.65 -11.78 13.36
CA PRO A 33 -13.31 -10.92 14.32
C PRO A 33 -13.57 -9.58 13.63
N THR A 34 -14.85 -9.30 13.38
CA THR A 34 -15.33 -7.98 12.99
C THR A 34 -15.10 -7.04 14.16
N VAL A 35 -14.00 -6.28 14.15
CA VAL A 35 -13.90 -5.07 14.98
C VAL A 35 -14.49 -3.94 14.15
N GLY A 36 -15.79 -3.75 14.29
CA GLY A 36 -16.46 -2.51 13.93
C GLY A 36 -16.57 -1.67 15.19
N GLU A 37 -15.80 -0.59 15.26
CA GLU A 37 -16.12 0.65 15.98
C GLU A 37 -15.00 1.65 15.69
N GLY A 38 -15.36 2.88 15.31
CA GLY A 38 -14.44 3.94 14.93
C GLY A 38 -13.45 4.23 16.06
N ALA A 39 -12.21 3.77 15.88
CA ALA A 39 -11.12 4.08 16.79
C ALA A 39 -10.44 5.37 16.33
N SER A 40 -10.98 6.50 16.78
CA SER A 40 -10.15 7.67 17.09
C SER A 40 -9.18 7.24 18.19
N SER A 41 -8.06 6.60 17.84
CA SER A 41 -7.05 6.26 18.84
C SER A 41 -6.33 7.54 19.22
N SER A 42 -6.57 8.02 20.44
CA SER A 42 -5.81 9.12 21.07
C SER A 42 -4.33 8.78 21.29
N ASP A 43 -3.92 7.54 21.04
CA ASP A 43 -2.56 7.09 21.22
C ASP A 43 -1.70 7.39 19.98
N PRO A 44 -0.50 7.97 20.17
CA PRO A 44 0.48 8.13 19.12
C PRO A 44 0.74 6.81 18.38
N PHE A 45 1.22 6.91 17.14
CA PHE A 45 1.64 5.73 16.40
C PHE A 45 2.68 4.95 17.22
N PRO A 46 2.54 3.61 17.35
CA PRO A 46 3.55 2.79 17.99
C PRO A 46 4.89 2.85 17.28
N VAL A 47 6.00 2.69 18.00
CA VAL A 47 7.33 2.52 17.41
C VAL A 47 7.39 1.24 16.58
N GLY A 48 8.07 1.31 15.43
CA GLY A 48 8.23 0.22 14.46
C GLY A 48 7.22 0.29 13.32
N SER A 49 7.08 -0.84 12.63
CA SER A 49 6.15 -1.02 11.51
C SER A 49 4.76 -1.42 11.99
N GLY A 50 3.71 -0.80 11.46
CA GLY A 50 2.34 -1.28 11.64
C GLY A 50 1.39 -0.80 10.56
N VAL A 51 0.10 -1.10 10.76
CA VAL A 51 -1.00 -0.65 9.91
C VAL A 51 -2.13 -0.24 10.83
N VAL A 52 -2.76 0.90 10.53
CA VAL A 52 -4.00 1.33 11.16
C VAL A 52 -5.05 1.53 10.08
N THR A 53 -6.29 1.14 10.35
CA THR A 53 -7.42 1.39 9.44
C THR A 53 -8.23 2.53 10.01
N VAL A 54 -8.43 3.57 9.20
CA VAL A 54 -9.14 4.80 9.59
C VAL A 54 -10.29 5.02 8.64
N ASP A 55 -11.48 5.26 9.17
CA ASP A 55 -12.64 5.62 8.36
C ASP A 55 -12.60 7.12 8.03
N PHE A 56 -12.47 7.44 6.75
CA PHE A 56 -12.56 8.81 6.25
C PHE A 56 -13.90 8.96 5.52
N ASN A 57 -14.90 9.51 6.22
CA ASN A 57 -16.24 9.78 5.70
C ASN A 57 -16.93 8.54 5.07
N GLY A 58 -16.85 7.39 5.74
CA GLY A 58 -17.42 6.13 5.27
C GLY A 58 -16.50 5.31 4.37
N THR A 59 -15.27 5.78 4.14
CA THR A 59 -14.24 5.05 3.38
C THR A 59 -13.11 4.60 4.31
N PRO A 60 -13.05 3.29 4.67
CA PRO A 60 -11.97 2.77 5.50
C PRO A 60 -10.66 2.72 4.70
N LEU A 61 -9.62 3.41 5.15
CA LEU A 61 -8.31 3.46 4.50
C LEU A 61 -7.24 2.88 5.42
N ASN A 62 -6.43 1.96 4.89
CA ASN A 62 -5.25 1.48 5.60
C ASN A 62 -4.12 2.51 5.49
N LEU A 63 -3.56 2.89 6.63
CA LEU A 63 -2.36 3.70 6.73
C LEU A 63 -1.22 2.80 7.22
N HIS A 64 -0.33 2.43 6.30
CA HIS A 64 0.86 1.66 6.63
C HIS A 64 1.91 2.62 7.16
N TYR A 65 2.37 2.42 8.39
CA TYR A 65 3.30 3.36 9.01
C TYR A 65 4.61 2.69 9.41
N TYR A 66 5.64 3.52 9.55
CA TYR A 66 6.87 3.20 10.24
C TYR A 66 7.28 4.38 11.11
N LYS A 67 7.38 4.15 12.42
CA LYS A 67 7.88 5.13 13.39
C LYS A 67 9.25 4.68 13.90
N PRO A 68 10.34 5.41 13.63
CA PRO A 68 11.65 5.02 14.12
C PRO A 68 11.70 5.13 15.65
N GLY A 69 12.54 4.32 16.30
CA GLY A 69 12.77 4.47 17.75
C GLY A 69 13.42 5.80 18.12
N THR A 70 13.99 6.49 17.13
CA THR A 70 14.65 7.80 17.23
C THR A 70 13.74 8.96 16.81
N TYR A 71 12.43 8.74 16.66
CA TYR A 71 11.47 9.76 16.23
C TYR A 71 11.54 11.03 17.09
N SER A 72 11.65 12.20 16.45
CA SER A 72 11.83 13.48 17.15
C SER A 72 10.52 14.12 17.63
N GLY A 73 9.37 13.75 17.06
CA GLY A 73 8.10 14.43 17.32
C GLY A 73 7.87 15.70 16.50
N GLU A 74 8.79 16.07 15.59
CA GLU A 74 8.74 17.38 14.92
C GLU A 74 8.08 17.34 13.54
N GLN A 75 8.08 16.17 12.88
CA GLN A 75 7.60 16.05 11.51
C GLN A 75 7.18 14.63 11.12
N PHE A 76 6.36 14.52 10.08
CA PHE A 76 6.06 13.25 9.41
C PHE A 76 6.13 13.36 7.88
N ILE A 77 6.20 12.23 7.22
CA ILE A 77 6.27 12.13 5.76
C ILE A 77 5.15 11.21 5.29
N VAL A 78 4.29 11.73 4.41
CA VAL A 78 3.27 10.93 3.74
C VAL A 78 3.82 10.48 2.38
N VAL A 79 3.88 9.18 2.16
CA VAL A 79 4.39 8.59 0.92
C VAL A 79 3.23 8.02 0.10
N PHE A 80 3.12 8.45 -1.16
CA PHE A 80 2.14 7.96 -2.12
C PHE A 80 2.78 6.92 -3.03
N HIS A 81 2.21 5.70 -3.02
CA HIS A 81 2.73 4.55 -3.75
C HIS A 81 2.57 4.67 -5.28
N GLY A 82 3.34 3.89 -6.03
CA GLY A 82 3.22 3.83 -7.49
C GLY A 82 2.02 3.00 -7.96
N ALA A 83 1.99 2.72 -9.28
CA ALA A 83 0.90 1.99 -9.92
C ALA A 83 0.70 0.56 -9.40
N SER A 84 1.70 -0.03 -8.73
CA SER A 84 1.62 -1.36 -8.14
C SER A 84 0.73 -1.46 -6.90
N ARG A 85 0.37 -0.32 -6.29
CA ARG A 85 -0.50 -0.23 -5.08
C ARG A 85 0.01 -1.01 -3.87
N THR A 86 1.33 -1.22 -3.78
CA THR A 86 1.95 -2.03 -2.72
C THR A 86 2.35 -1.18 -1.51
N ALA A 87 1.38 -0.57 -0.82
CA ALA A 87 1.61 0.38 0.28
C ALA A 87 2.60 -0.15 1.35
N MET A 88 2.43 -1.40 1.79
CA MET A 88 3.36 -2.07 2.72
C MET A 88 4.82 -2.02 2.25
N ARG A 89 5.08 -2.33 0.97
CA ARG A 89 6.45 -2.32 0.42
C ARG A 89 7.02 -0.91 0.34
N TYR A 90 6.18 0.09 0.10
CA TYR A 90 6.58 1.49 0.13
C TYR A 90 6.93 1.95 1.55
N ARG A 91 6.18 1.52 2.56
CA ARG A 91 6.51 1.73 3.98
C ARG A 91 7.86 1.10 4.31
N ASP A 92 8.05 -0.17 3.97
CA ASP A 92 9.28 -0.91 4.25
C ASP A 92 10.50 -0.26 3.58
N SER A 93 10.35 0.15 2.31
CA SER A 93 11.42 0.82 1.55
C SER A 93 11.74 2.22 2.09
N SER A 94 10.80 2.85 2.81
CA SER A 94 10.95 4.18 3.40
C SER A 94 11.51 4.14 4.82
N ALA A 95 11.64 2.97 5.46
CA ALA A 95 12.08 2.84 6.85
C ALA A 95 13.47 3.47 7.09
N LEU A 96 14.44 3.26 6.19
CA LEU A 96 15.76 3.86 6.32
C LEU A 96 15.72 5.39 6.22
N MET A 97 14.82 5.94 5.41
CA MET A 97 14.62 7.39 5.32
C MET A 97 14.02 7.93 6.63
N ALA A 98 13.03 7.24 7.19
CA ALA A 98 12.44 7.58 8.48
C ALA A 98 13.50 7.60 9.59
N GLU A 99 14.34 6.57 9.68
CA GLU A 99 15.44 6.50 10.66
C GLU A 99 16.43 7.66 10.52
N ARG A 100 16.83 8.00 9.28
CA ARG A 100 17.80 9.07 9.03
C ARG A 100 17.26 10.48 9.25
N SER A 101 15.94 10.63 9.16
CA SER A 101 15.24 11.92 9.30
C SER A 101 14.53 12.06 10.64
N HIS A 102 14.61 11.06 11.52
CA HIS A 102 13.90 11.01 12.79
C HIS A 102 12.39 11.28 12.65
N SER A 103 11.81 10.85 11.52
CA SER A 103 10.44 11.21 11.11
C SER A 103 9.53 9.99 11.07
N LEU A 104 8.25 10.19 11.41
CA LEU A 104 7.21 9.20 11.15
C LEU A 104 6.98 9.12 9.63
N VAL A 105 6.88 7.93 9.08
CA VAL A 105 6.43 7.71 7.70
C VAL A 105 5.06 7.07 7.70
N VAL A 106 4.13 7.59 6.91
CA VAL A 106 2.79 7.04 6.70
C VAL A 106 2.54 6.86 5.21
N VAL A 107 2.00 5.70 4.82
CA VAL A 107 1.72 5.33 3.44
C VAL A 107 0.25 4.93 3.33
N PRO A 108 -0.62 5.84 2.82
CA PRO A 108 -2.03 5.53 2.60
C PRO A 108 -2.18 4.50 1.47
N GLU A 109 -3.02 3.49 1.69
CA GLU A 109 -3.29 2.43 0.72
C GLU A 109 -4.51 2.75 -0.15
N PHE A 110 -4.27 3.42 -1.27
CA PHE A 110 -5.27 3.60 -2.33
C PHE A 110 -5.23 2.39 -3.27
N ASP A 111 -5.94 1.32 -2.89
CA ASP A 111 -5.99 0.09 -3.69
C ASP A 111 -6.67 0.29 -5.05
N LEU A 112 -6.44 -0.66 -5.94
CA LEU A 112 -6.88 -0.56 -7.33
C LEU A 112 -8.40 -0.70 -7.48
N GLU A 113 -9.06 -1.44 -6.58
CA GLU A 113 -10.49 -1.74 -6.66
C GLU A 113 -11.31 -0.49 -6.35
N ARG A 114 -10.97 0.20 -5.26
CA ARG A 114 -11.68 1.41 -4.82
C ARG A 114 -11.13 2.68 -5.49
N PHE A 115 -9.84 2.69 -5.82
CA PHE A 115 -9.16 3.83 -6.43
C PHE A 115 -8.51 3.45 -7.77
N PRO A 116 -9.29 3.19 -8.84
CA PRO A 116 -8.74 2.94 -10.17
C PRO A 116 -7.84 4.10 -10.63
N ASN A 117 -7.05 3.89 -11.69
CA ASN A 117 -6.04 4.88 -12.14
C ASN A 117 -6.62 6.30 -12.33
N ARG A 118 -7.87 6.40 -12.79
CA ARG A 118 -8.58 7.69 -12.92
C ARG A 118 -8.69 8.44 -11.59
N THR A 119 -9.05 7.73 -10.52
CA THR A 119 -9.25 8.36 -9.20
C THR A 119 -7.97 8.47 -8.41
N TYR A 120 -7.05 7.51 -8.53
CA TYR A 120 -5.74 7.61 -7.89
C TYR A 120 -4.79 8.50 -8.69
N GLN A 121 -4.16 7.98 -9.75
CA GLN A 121 -3.07 8.65 -10.47
C GLN A 121 -3.42 10.05 -11.01
N PHE A 122 -4.70 10.31 -11.32
CA PHE A 122 -5.18 11.61 -11.79
C PHE A 122 -6.09 12.32 -10.77
N GLY A 123 -6.08 11.89 -9.50
CA GLY A 123 -6.75 12.57 -8.39
C GLY A 123 -8.26 12.49 -8.34
N GLY A 124 -8.91 11.86 -9.33
CA GLY A 124 -10.37 11.78 -9.39
C GLY A 124 -11.03 13.05 -9.91
N VAL A 125 -10.27 13.98 -10.49
CA VAL A 125 -10.78 15.25 -11.04
C VAL A 125 -11.82 15.04 -12.13
N PHE A 126 -11.72 13.95 -12.90
CA PHE A 126 -12.69 13.60 -13.93
C PHE A 126 -13.47 12.36 -13.54
N ARG A 127 -14.80 12.39 -13.72
CA ARG A 127 -15.67 11.21 -13.65
C ARG A 127 -15.47 10.33 -14.89
N GLU A 128 -16.11 9.17 -14.90
CA GLU A 128 -15.98 8.20 -16.00
C GLU A 128 -16.54 8.72 -17.33
N ASP A 129 -17.55 9.58 -17.28
CA ASP A 129 -18.13 10.26 -18.45
C ASP A 129 -17.29 11.46 -18.94
N GLY A 130 -16.16 11.75 -18.28
CA GLY A 130 -15.29 12.88 -18.59
C GLY A 130 -15.75 14.22 -18.01
N SER A 131 -16.88 14.26 -17.28
CA SER A 131 -17.27 15.45 -16.52
C SER A 131 -16.29 15.72 -15.37
N VAL A 132 -16.18 16.99 -14.97
CA VAL A 132 -15.36 17.38 -13.81
C VAL A 132 -16.12 16.98 -12.53
N ALA A 133 -15.44 16.24 -11.65
CA ALA A 133 -15.96 15.87 -10.34
C ALA A 133 -15.94 17.06 -9.39
N GLU A 134 -16.86 17.10 -8.42
CA GLU A 134 -16.82 18.10 -7.36
C GLU A 134 -15.58 17.88 -6.48
N PRO A 135 -14.99 18.92 -5.89
CA PRO A 135 -13.76 18.81 -5.08
C PRO A 135 -13.85 17.75 -3.97
N GLU A 136 -15.02 17.56 -3.38
CA GLU A 136 -15.27 16.59 -2.30
C GLU A 136 -15.24 15.13 -2.79
N GLU A 137 -15.43 14.91 -4.09
CA GLU A 137 -15.33 13.57 -4.71
C GLU A 137 -13.89 13.19 -5.06
N TRP A 138 -12.95 14.15 -5.02
CA TRP A 138 -11.56 13.92 -5.43
C TRP A 138 -10.85 13.03 -4.41
N THR A 139 -9.99 12.14 -4.89
CA THR A 139 -9.08 11.41 -3.99
C THR A 139 -8.14 12.39 -3.27
N TYR A 140 -7.86 13.55 -3.87
CA TYR A 140 -7.11 14.62 -3.22
C TYR A 140 -7.77 15.15 -1.94
N ALA A 141 -9.10 15.04 -1.80
CA ALA A 141 -9.80 15.44 -0.59
C ALA A 141 -9.42 14.59 0.63
N TYR A 142 -8.85 13.39 0.43
CA TYR A 142 -8.35 12.56 1.54
C TYR A 142 -7.03 13.08 2.12
N VAL A 143 -6.24 13.83 1.35
CA VAL A 143 -4.92 14.31 1.80
C VAL A 143 -5.01 15.18 3.06
N PRO A 144 -5.83 16.25 3.11
CA PRO A 144 -5.97 17.03 4.34
C PRO A 144 -6.52 16.20 5.49
N LEU A 145 -7.51 15.31 5.25
CA LEU A 145 -8.06 14.43 6.30
C LEU A 145 -7.01 13.50 6.90
N ILE A 146 -6.10 12.97 6.08
CA ILE A 146 -4.99 12.12 6.54
C ILE A 146 -3.97 12.94 7.34
N VAL A 147 -3.63 14.15 6.89
CA VAL A 147 -2.72 15.06 7.61
C VAL A 147 -3.28 15.40 8.99
N ASP A 148 -4.54 15.84 9.04
CA ASP A 148 -5.23 16.20 10.29
C ASP A 148 -5.25 15.01 11.25
N TYR A 149 -5.60 13.81 10.75
CA TYR A 149 -5.58 12.59 11.55
C TYR A 149 -4.19 12.28 12.15
N ILE A 150 -3.11 12.41 11.36
CA ILE A 150 -1.76 12.13 11.85
C ILE A 150 -1.34 13.16 12.91
N GLN A 151 -1.61 14.44 12.65
CA GLN A 151 -1.29 15.54 13.56
C GLN A 151 -2.04 15.42 14.89
N GLU A 152 -3.35 15.15 14.85
CA GLU A 152 -4.17 14.91 16.05
C GLU A 152 -3.66 13.69 16.82
N ARG A 153 -3.34 12.61 16.11
CA ARG A 153 -2.87 11.37 16.74
C ARG A 153 -1.50 11.50 17.40
N GLU A 154 -0.59 12.29 16.82
CA GLU A 154 0.71 12.58 17.43
C GLU A 154 0.64 13.75 18.44
N GLY A 155 -0.53 14.37 18.62
CA GLY A 155 -0.77 15.40 19.63
C GLY A 155 -0.21 16.79 19.29
N ASP A 156 0.10 17.05 18.01
CA ASP A 156 0.58 18.34 17.53
C ASP A 156 -0.12 18.75 16.21
N PRO A 157 -1.18 19.59 16.28
CA PRO A 157 -1.90 20.14 15.13
C PRO A 157 -1.03 20.99 14.18
N ALA A 158 0.15 21.43 14.61
CA ALA A 158 1.07 22.24 13.82
C ALA A 158 2.28 21.44 13.32
N MET A 159 2.31 20.12 13.53
CA MET A 159 3.45 19.28 13.15
C MET A 159 3.77 19.41 11.67
N ASN A 160 5.05 19.59 11.35
CA ASN A 160 5.50 19.73 9.97
C ASN A 160 5.25 18.44 9.18
N HIS A 161 4.95 18.56 7.90
CA HIS A 161 4.75 17.39 7.05
C HIS A 161 5.31 17.59 5.65
N PHE A 162 5.69 16.47 5.03
CA PHE A 162 6.18 16.41 3.66
C PHE A 162 5.44 15.33 2.87
N PHE A 163 5.29 15.56 1.57
CA PHE A 163 4.73 14.59 0.64
C PHE A 163 5.82 14.04 -0.27
N LEU A 164 5.83 12.73 -0.46
CA LEU A 164 6.69 12.06 -1.44
C LEU A 164 5.85 11.14 -2.32
N GLY A 165 6.00 11.27 -3.63
CA GLY A 165 5.31 10.44 -4.61
C GLY A 165 6.29 9.71 -5.52
N PHE A 166 6.05 8.42 -5.78
CA PHE A 166 6.86 7.62 -6.71
C PHE A 166 6.06 7.19 -7.93
N SER A 167 6.54 7.47 -9.15
CA SER A 167 5.87 7.10 -10.41
C SER A 167 4.43 7.62 -10.45
N ALA A 168 3.40 6.76 -10.43
CA ALA A 168 2.00 7.19 -10.33
C ALA A 168 1.74 8.03 -9.07
N GLY A 169 2.39 7.73 -7.95
CA GLY A 169 2.31 8.56 -6.75
C GLY A 169 2.95 9.94 -6.94
N GLY A 170 3.95 10.05 -7.83
CA GLY A 170 4.55 11.34 -8.19
C GLY A 170 3.59 12.20 -9.02
N GLN A 171 2.77 11.57 -9.86
CA GLN A 171 1.69 12.24 -10.59
C GLN A 171 0.55 12.65 -9.65
N PHE A 172 0.26 11.84 -8.63
CA PHE A 172 -0.71 12.17 -7.58
C PHE A 172 -0.30 13.42 -6.79
N THR A 173 0.99 13.57 -6.49
CA THR A 173 1.50 14.70 -5.68
C THR A 173 1.87 15.95 -6.49
N GLY A 174 1.86 15.87 -7.82
CA GLY A 174 2.45 16.87 -8.72
C GLY A 174 1.46 17.77 -9.43
#